data_AF-A0A961CF85-F1
#
_entry.id   AF-A0A961CF85-F1
#
_cell.length_a   1.000
_cell.length_b   1.000
_cell.length_c   1.000
_cell.angle_alpha   90.00
_cell.angle_beta   90.00
_cell.angle_gamma   90.00
#
_symmetry.space_group_name_H-M   'P 1'
#
loop_
_entity.id
_entity.type
_entity.pdbx_description
1 polymer ?
#
loop_
_entity_poly.entity_id
_entity_poly.type
_entity_poly.pdbx_seq_one_letter_code
_entity_poly.pdbx_strand_id
1 'polypeptide(L)'
;MELLIALLVIVITWCLLMALGVGVFWWKLERSNRVVPSRPTPAPVTWLVSPARPAQLHRRLRNAVAPGHQPPRKRAEAPMPGSLPALRRDLEDQAVTVDHHLVQVANRPRAYRRHELVALDVQVRQVEALSQRVRQLEFHSSTNPPPGARPIPQTDSELHRLAQSVQHHEQAFAELNALERANGLGDLEALL
;
A
#
# COMPACT_ATOMS: atom_id res chain seq x y z
N MET A 1 -49.72 26.40 8.44
CA MET A 1 -48.31 26.67 8.80
C MET A 1 -47.68 25.49 9.52
N GLU A 2 -48.29 24.94 10.58
CA GLU A 2 -47.69 23.83 11.34
C GLU A 2 -47.46 22.54 10.54
N LEU A 3 -48.40 22.13 9.69
CA LEU A 3 -48.22 20.95 8.81
C LEU A 3 -47.05 21.10 7.83
N LEU A 4 -46.82 22.33 7.33
CA LEU A 4 -45.70 22.66 6.44
C LEU A 4 -44.36 22.57 7.20
N ILE A 5 -44.33 23.08 8.43
CA ILE A 5 -43.15 23.00 9.30
C ILE A 5 -42.83 21.54 9.64
N ALA A 6 -43.83 20.74 10.02
CA ALA A 6 -43.65 19.33 10.35
C ALA A 6 -43.13 18.52 9.15
N LEU A 7 -43.68 18.74 7.95
CA LEU A 7 -43.22 18.07 6.73
C LEU A 7 -41.78 18.46 6.38
N LEU A 8 -41.43 19.73 6.50
CA LEU A 8 -40.08 20.23 6.23
C LEU A 8 -39.05 19.63 7.20
N VAL A 9 -39.38 19.54 8.50
CA VAL A 9 -38.51 18.91 9.49
C VAL A 9 -38.28 17.43 9.17
N ILE A 10 -39.32 16.70 8.76
CA ILE A 10 -39.21 15.29 8.38
C ILE A 10 -38.28 15.14 7.16
N VAL A 11 -38.48 15.95 6.12
CA VAL A 11 -37.65 15.90 4.91
C VAL A 11 -36.19 16.21 5.24
N ILE A 12 -35.91 17.27 6.01
CA ILE A 12 -34.54 17.63 6.42
C ILE A 12 -33.90 16.51 7.23
N THR A 13 -34.66 15.90 8.16
CA THR A 13 -34.16 14.80 8.99
C THR A 13 -33.78 13.60 8.13
N TRP A 14 -34.63 13.22 7.16
CA TRP A 14 -34.34 12.15 6.22
C TRP A 14 -33.14 12.47 5.31
N CYS A 15 -33.03 13.69 4.80
CA CYS A 15 -31.88 14.13 4.02
C CYS A 15 -30.58 14.07 4.84
N LEU A 16 -30.60 14.49 6.10
CA LEU A 16 -29.44 14.39 7.00
C LEU A 16 -29.04 12.94 7.26
N LEU A 17 -30.02 12.07 7.54
CA LEU A 17 -29.76 10.64 7.75
C LEU A 17 -29.16 9.98 6.50
N MET A 18 -29.69 10.29 5.32
CA MET A 18 -29.16 9.80 4.04
C MET A 18 -27.74 10.32 3.78
N ALA A 19 -27.50 11.62 3.96
CA ALA A 19 -26.16 12.20 3.79
C ALA A 19 -25.14 11.56 4.73
N LEU A 20 -25.52 11.35 6.00
CA LEU A 20 -24.67 10.67 6.99
C LEU A 20 -24.39 9.22 6.57
N GLY A 21 -25.42 8.49 6.14
CA GLY A 21 -25.29 7.11 5.68
C GLY A 21 -24.37 6.98 4.47
N VAL A 22 -24.55 7.85 3.46
CA VAL A 22 -23.68 7.91 2.28
C VAL A 22 -22.24 8.26 2.69
N GLY A 23 -22.05 9.24 3.57
CA GLY A 23 -20.71 9.63 4.05
C GLY A 23 -19.98 8.48 4.76
N VAL A 24 -20.66 7.77 5.67
CA VAL A 24 -20.09 6.61 6.36
C VAL A 24 -19.79 5.47 5.38
N PHE A 25 -20.67 5.24 4.41
CA PHE A 25 -20.49 4.23 3.38
C PHE A 25 -19.27 4.53 2.51
N TRP A 26 -19.12 5.76 2.04
CA TRP A 26 -17.95 6.23 1.28
C TRP A 26 -16.66 6.12 2.09
N TRP A 27 -16.68 6.55 3.35
CA TRP A 27 -15.51 6.44 4.24
C TRP A 27 -15.08 4.99 4.45
N LYS A 28 -16.04 4.06 4.60
CA LYS A 28 -15.77 2.63 4.73
C LYS A 28 -15.19 2.03 3.44
N LEU A 29 -15.69 2.45 2.28
CA LEU A 29 -15.16 2.04 0.98
C LEU A 29 -13.73 2.55 0.76
N GLU A 30 -13.49 3.83 1.04
CA GLU A 30 -12.18 4.44 0.90
C GLU A 30 -11.16 3.79 1.84
N ARG A 31 -11.54 3.54 3.11
CA ARG A 31 -10.71 2.80 4.07
C ARG A 31 -10.43 1.37 3.61
N SER A 32 -11.38 0.75 2.94
CA SER A 32 -11.20 -0.58 2.33
C SER A 32 -10.40 -0.54 1.04
N ASN A 33 -10.22 0.60 0.39
CA ASN A 33 -9.40 0.73 -0.82
C ASN A 33 -7.92 1.04 -0.52
N ARG A 34 -7.55 1.12 0.77
CA ARG A 34 -6.17 1.42 1.18
C ARG A 34 -5.30 0.16 1.12
N VAL A 35 -4.11 0.30 0.54
CA VAL A 35 -3.06 -0.73 0.55
C VAL A 35 -2.47 -0.87 1.96
N VAL A 36 -2.20 0.27 2.61
CA VAL A 36 -1.73 0.35 4.00
C VAL A 36 -2.78 1.08 4.83
N PRO A 37 -3.33 0.50 5.92
CA PRO A 37 -4.39 1.13 6.70
C PRO A 37 -4.03 2.51 7.26
N SER A 38 -2.74 2.72 7.54
CA SER A 38 -2.18 3.94 8.13
C SER A 38 -1.98 5.08 7.15
N ARG A 39 -1.94 4.83 5.83
CA ARG A 39 -1.63 5.85 4.82
C ARG A 39 -2.78 6.00 3.83
N PRO A 40 -3.21 7.24 3.51
CA PRO A 40 -4.17 7.46 2.44
C PRO A 40 -3.51 7.10 1.10
N THR A 41 -4.19 6.33 0.26
CA THR A 41 -3.77 6.03 -1.11
C THR A 41 -4.74 6.70 -2.08
N PRO A 42 -4.27 7.31 -3.19
CA PRO A 42 -5.12 8.00 -4.16
C PRO A 42 -5.90 7.04 -5.09
N ALA A 43 -5.98 5.75 -4.75
CA ALA A 43 -6.60 4.73 -5.58
C ALA A 43 -8.12 5.00 -5.72
N PRO A 44 -8.67 5.05 -6.95
CA PRO A 44 -10.08 5.33 -7.14
C PRO A 44 -10.94 4.16 -6.64
N VAL A 45 -12.02 4.49 -5.95
CA VAL A 45 -12.98 3.51 -5.37
C VAL A 45 -13.60 2.58 -6.42
N THR A 46 -13.60 2.98 -7.70
CA THR A 46 -14.09 2.17 -8.82
C THR A 46 -13.27 0.89 -9.03
N TRP A 47 -12.02 0.83 -8.54
CA TRP A 47 -11.18 -0.37 -8.62
C TRP A 47 -11.62 -1.51 -7.69
N LEU A 48 -12.45 -1.23 -6.69
CA LEU A 48 -13.07 -2.26 -5.84
C LEU A 48 -13.99 -3.20 -6.61
N VAL A 49 -14.51 -2.75 -7.75
CA VAL A 49 -15.44 -3.53 -8.59
C VAL A 49 -14.98 -3.68 -10.04
N SER A 50 -14.01 -2.87 -10.50
CA SER A 50 -13.50 -2.97 -11.87
C SER A 50 -12.65 -4.22 -12.13
N PRO A 51 -12.85 -4.95 -13.24
CA PRO A 51 -11.99 -6.06 -13.66
C PRO A 51 -10.73 -5.60 -14.41
N ALA A 52 -10.48 -4.30 -14.53
CA ALA A 52 -9.35 -3.77 -15.28
C ALA A 52 -7.99 -4.23 -14.68
N ARG A 53 -6.99 -4.44 -15.53
CA ARG A 53 -5.60 -4.79 -15.14
C ARG A 53 -5.03 -3.95 -13.97
N PRO A 54 -5.13 -2.60 -13.95
CA PRO A 54 -4.66 -1.82 -12.81
C PRO A 54 -5.38 -2.18 -11.50
N ALA A 55 -6.70 -2.39 -11.53
CA ALA A 55 -7.46 -2.80 -10.35
C ALA A 55 -7.03 -4.18 -9.83
N GLN A 56 -6.69 -5.11 -10.73
CA GLN A 56 -6.18 -6.44 -10.33
C GLN A 56 -4.81 -6.34 -9.64
N LEU A 57 -3.90 -5.52 -10.18
CA LEU A 57 -2.57 -5.28 -9.59
C LEU A 57 -2.69 -4.63 -8.21
N HIS A 58 -3.57 -3.64 -8.05
CA HIS A 58 -3.84 -3.00 -6.76
C HIS A 58 -4.34 -4.00 -5.72
N ARG A 59 -5.31 -4.86 -6.07
CA ARG A 59 -5.83 -5.89 -5.14
C ARG A 59 -4.75 -6.89 -4.73
N ARG A 60 -3.89 -7.28 -5.67
CA ARG A 60 -2.74 -8.16 -5.43
C ARG A 60 -1.74 -7.54 -4.45
N LEU A 61 -1.36 -6.29 -4.70
CA LEU A 61 -0.48 -5.51 -3.82
C LEU A 61 -1.08 -5.36 -2.42
N ARG A 62 -2.37 -5.04 -2.32
CA ARG A 62 -3.10 -4.97 -1.06
C ARG A 62 -3.08 -6.31 -0.31
N ASN A 63 -3.30 -7.44 -0.99
CA ASN A 63 -3.25 -8.77 -0.37
C ASN A 63 -1.84 -9.17 0.10
N ALA A 64 -0.79 -8.65 -0.56
CA ALA A 64 0.59 -8.86 -0.14
C ALA A 64 0.89 -8.17 1.19
N VAL A 65 0.41 -6.94 1.37
CA VAL A 65 0.71 -6.10 2.55
C VAL A 65 -0.29 -6.30 3.70
N ALA A 66 -1.56 -6.60 3.41
CA ALA A 66 -2.63 -6.64 4.41
C ALA A 66 -2.40 -7.59 5.60
N PRO A 67 -1.91 -8.84 5.41
CA PRO A 67 -1.68 -9.78 6.50
C PRO A 67 -0.50 -9.40 7.41
N GLY A 68 0.39 -8.53 6.93
CA GLY A 68 1.45 -7.97 7.75
C GLY A 68 0.90 -6.98 8.77
N HIS A 69 -0.19 -6.27 8.49
CA HIS A 69 -0.64 -5.13 9.29
C HIS A 69 -1.25 -5.49 10.67
N GLN A 70 -0.43 -5.96 11.61
CA GLN A 70 -0.81 -6.00 13.02
C GLN A 70 -0.54 -4.62 13.63
N PRO A 71 -1.53 -3.99 14.29
CA PRO A 71 -1.34 -2.68 14.90
C PRO A 71 -0.19 -2.79 15.92
N PRO A 72 0.74 -1.82 15.95
CA PRO A 72 1.82 -1.85 16.93
C PRO A 72 1.19 -1.92 18.32
N ARG A 73 1.44 -3.01 19.06
CA ARG A 73 1.14 -3.04 20.50
C ARG A 73 1.84 -1.81 21.08
N LYS A 74 1.10 -0.98 21.81
CA LYS A 74 1.41 0.39 22.29
C LYS A 74 2.73 0.57 23.08
N ARG A 75 3.65 -0.41 23.07
CA ARG A 75 4.84 -0.48 23.91
C ARG A 75 6.07 -1.02 23.17
N ALA A 76 6.15 -0.86 21.85
CA ALA A 76 7.36 -1.18 21.10
C ALA A 76 8.29 0.04 21.08
N GLU A 77 9.47 -0.11 21.68
CA GLU A 77 10.61 0.80 21.48
C GLU A 77 10.84 1.08 19.99
N ALA A 78 11.45 2.22 19.68
CA ALA A 78 11.80 2.58 18.32
C ALA A 78 12.47 1.39 17.62
N PRO A 79 11.96 0.94 16.45
CA PRO A 79 12.51 -0.22 15.77
C PRO A 79 13.99 -0.01 15.49
N MET A 80 14.84 -0.91 15.98
CA MET A 80 16.26 -0.94 15.61
C MET A 80 16.38 -1.13 14.08
N PRO A 81 17.34 -0.47 13.41
CA PRO A 81 17.64 -0.72 12.01
C PRO A 81 17.90 -2.22 11.78
N GLY A 82 17.28 -2.81 10.75
CA GLY A 82 17.37 -4.25 10.48
C GLY A 82 16.47 -5.13 11.35
N SER A 83 15.66 -4.58 12.25
CA SER A 83 14.63 -5.36 12.94
C SER A 83 13.44 -5.67 12.03
N LEU A 84 12.74 -6.78 12.30
CA LEU A 84 11.54 -7.20 11.56
C LEU A 84 10.46 -6.10 11.42
N PRO A 85 10.20 -5.25 12.44
CA PRO A 85 9.28 -4.11 12.28
C PRO A 85 9.80 -3.01 11.37
N ALA A 86 11.12 -2.76 11.30
CA ALA A 86 11.70 -1.80 10.38
C ALA A 86 11.55 -2.30 8.92
N LEU A 87 11.91 -3.55 8.68
CA LEU A 87 11.77 -4.20 7.38
C LEU A 87 10.33 -4.22 6.86
N ARG A 88 9.36 -4.39 7.77
CA ARG A 88 7.94 -4.29 7.44
C ARG A 88 7.52 -2.86 7.07
N ARG A 89 8.05 -1.83 7.75
CA ARG A 89 7.80 -0.43 7.36
C ARG A 89 8.36 -0.15 5.98
N ASP A 90 9.58 -0.59 5.69
CA ASP A 90 10.20 -0.40 4.38
C ASP A 90 9.36 -1.06 3.27
N LEU A 91 8.80 -2.25 3.54
CA LEU A 91 7.86 -2.92 2.63
C LEU A 91 6.53 -2.17 2.46
N GLU A 92 5.96 -1.64 3.55
CA GLU A 92 4.77 -0.79 3.49
C GLU A 92 5.02 0.49 2.65
N ASP A 93 6.21 1.09 2.79
CA ASP A 93 6.63 2.29 2.07
C ASP A 93 6.87 2.01 0.58
N GLN A 94 7.53 0.90 0.25
CA GLN A 94 7.70 0.45 -1.13
C GLN A 94 6.35 0.15 -1.80
N ALA A 95 5.44 -0.53 -1.09
CA ALA A 95 4.12 -0.83 -1.62
C ALA A 95 3.31 0.45 -1.90
N VAL A 96 3.40 1.47 -1.05
CA VAL A 96 2.73 2.76 -1.28
C VAL A 96 3.31 3.47 -2.50
N THR A 97 4.63 3.44 -2.68
CA THR A 97 5.29 4.02 -3.86
C THR A 97 4.83 3.35 -5.15
N VAL A 98 4.80 2.01 -5.17
CA VAL A 98 4.32 1.23 -6.32
C VAL A 98 2.83 1.51 -6.59
N ASP A 99 2.00 1.63 -5.56
CA ASP A 99 0.59 1.97 -5.71
C ASP A 99 0.37 3.37 -6.29
N HIS A 100 1.17 4.35 -5.86
CA HIS A 100 1.11 5.70 -6.40
C HIS A 100 1.43 5.72 -7.90
N HIS A 101 2.49 5.02 -8.30
CA HIS A 101 2.86 4.88 -9.71
C HIS A 101 1.77 4.15 -10.51
N LEU A 102 1.16 3.11 -9.93
CA LEU A 102 0.02 2.39 -10.55
C LEU A 102 -1.16 3.33 -10.83
N VAL A 103 -1.49 4.24 -9.89
CA VAL A 103 -2.55 5.23 -10.03
C VAL A 103 -2.23 6.24 -11.15
N GLN A 104 -0.99 6.74 -11.20
CA GLN A 104 -0.54 7.64 -12.26
C GLN A 104 -0.67 6.98 -13.64
N VAL A 105 -0.15 5.76 -13.80
CA VAL A 105 -0.21 5.00 -15.07
C VAL A 105 -1.65 4.70 -15.48
N ALA A 106 -2.53 4.41 -14.52
CA ALA A 106 -3.93 4.14 -14.82
C ALA A 106 -4.70 5.36 -15.33
N ASN A 107 -4.27 6.58 -14.99
CA ASN A 107 -4.83 7.82 -15.51
C ASN A 107 -4.31 8.17 -16.91
N ARG A 108 -3.19 7.58 -17.37
CA ARG A 108 -2.63 7.83 -18.71
C ARG A 108 -3.45 7.20 -19.85
N PRO A 109 -3.38 7.73 -21.09
CA PRO A 109 -4.05 7.16 -22.26
C PRO A 109 -3.68 5.69 -22.52
N ARG A 110 -4.62 4.94 -23.10
CA ARG A 110 -4.57 3.48 -23.23
C ARG A 110 -3.35 2.95 -24.01
N ALA A 111 -2.79 3.74 -24.92
CA ALA A 111 -1.64 3.41 -25.75
C ALA A 111 -0.34 3.28 -24.94
N TYR A 112 -0.06 4.24 -24.06
CA TYR A 112 1.14 4.26 -23.19
C TYR A 112 1.01 3.32 -21.99
N ARG A 113 -0.23 3.18 -21.48
CA ARG A 113 -0.55 2.38 -20.30
C ARG A 113 -0.11 0.92 -20.38
N ARG A 114 -0.15 0.28 -21.56
CA ARG A 114 0.09 -1.17 -21.67
C ARG A 114 1.53 -1.57 -21.30
N HIS A 115 2.52 -0.83 -21.78
CA HIS A 115 3.93 -1.14 -21.53
C HIS A 115 4.30 -0.88 -20.07
N GLU A 116 3.87 0.27 -19.53
CA GLU A 116 4.09 0.62 -18.13
C GLU A 116 3.42 -0.36 -17.16
N LEU A 117 2.20 -0.84 -17.47
CA LEU A 117 1.54 -1.86 -16.65
C LEU A 117 2.28 -3.20 -16.62
N VAL A 118 3.01 -3.55 -17.68
CA VAL A 118 3.84 -4.76 -17.68
C VAL A 118 5.04 -4.59 -16.75
N ALA A 119 5.70 -3.43 -16.78
CA ALA A 119 6.78 -3.11 -15.85
C ALA A 119 6.29 -3.08 -14.39
N LEU A 120 5.11 -2.51 -14.14
CA LEU A 120 4.47 -2.50 -12.83
C LEU A 120 4.07 -3.91 -12.35
N ASP A 121 3.65 -4.84 -13.21
CA ASP A 121 3.38 -6.24 -12.79
C ASP A 121 4.64 -6.91 -12.24
N VAL A 122 5.81 -6.63 -12.82
CA VAL A 122 7.10 -7.13 -12.31
C VAL A 122 7.38 -6.55 -10.92
N GLN A 123 7.17 -5.24 -10.73
CA GLN A 123 7.36 -4.57 -9.43
C GLN A 123 6.41 -5.13 -8.36
N VAL A 124 5.13 -5.33 -8.70
CA VAL A 124 4.14 -5.91 -7.78
C VAL A 124 4.55 -7.34 -7.37
N ARG A 125 5.03 -8.16 -8.31
CA ARG A 125 5.53 -9.51 -8.00
C ARG A 125 6.74 -9.50 -7.05
N GLN A 126 7.62 -8.50 -7.18
CA GLN A 126 8.76 -8.35 -6.28
C GLN A 126 8.30 -8.01 -4.85
N VAL A 127 7.38 -7.06 -4.70
CA VAL A 127 6.79 -6.72 -3.39
C VAL A 127 6.05 -7.94 -2.80
N GLU A 128 5.31 -8.70 -3.62
CA GLU A 128 4.70 -9.96 -3.21
C GLU A 128 5.75 -10.95 -2.68
N ALA A 129 6.83 -11.18 -3.41
CA ALA A 129 7.89 -12.10 -3.00
C ALA A 129 8.58 -11.66 -1.69
N LEU A 130 8.84 -10.36 -1.53
CA LEU A 130 9.39 -9.81 -0.28
C LEU A 130 8.41 -10.01 0.88
N SER A 131 7.11 -9.75 0.66
CA SER A 131 6.08 -9.94 1.69
C SER A 131 5.98 -11.39 2.16
N GLN A 132 6.11 -12.35 1.23
CA GLN A 132 6.10 -13.77 1.56
C GLN A 132 7.32 -14.16 2.39
N ARG A 133 8.50 -13.63 2.06
CA ARG A 133 9.73 -13.88 2.84
C ARG A 133 9.66 -13.27 4.24
N VAL A 134 9.16 -12.05 4.40
CA VAL A 134 8.96 -11.44 5.72
C VAL A 134 8.02 -12.28 6.57
N ARG A 135 6.91 -12.79 6.01
CA ARG A 135 6.02 -13.71 6.73
C ARG A 135 6.67 -15.03 7.10
N GLN A 136 7.52 -15.58 6.24
CA GLN A 136 8.28 -16.78 6.57
C GLN A 136 9.21 -16.50 7.76
N LEU A 137 9.93 -15.39 7.78
CA LEU A 137 10.78 -14.98 8.91
C LEU A 137 9.97 -14.80 10.20
N GLU A 138 8.80 -14.17 10.14
CA GLU A 138 7.86 -14.02 11.26
C GLU A 138 7.41 -15.38 11.82
N PHE A 139 7.09 -16.33 10.93
CA PHE A 139 6.63 -17.66 11.32
C PHE A 139 7.75 -18.47 12.00
N HIS A 140 8.97 -18.44 11.45
CA HIS A 140 10.15 -19.10 12.03
C HIS A 140 10.53 -18.51 13.40
N SER A 141 10.39 -17.19 13.55
CA SER A 141 10.64 -16.50 14.83
C SER A 141 9.57 -16.84 15.89
N SER A 142 8.34 -17.14 15.46
CA SER A 142 7.22 -17.43 16.37
C SER A 142 7.14 -18.90 16.80
N THR A 143 7.67 -19.83 16.00
CA THR A 143 7.62 -21.28 16.28
C THR A 143 8.74 -21.77 17.21
N ASN A 144 9.64 -20.90 17.67
CA ASN A 144 10.70 -21.29 18.59
C ASN A 144 10.97 -20.26 19.70
N PRO A 145 10.40 -20.44 20.91
CA PRO A 145 10.97 -19.83 22.10
C PRO A 145 11.24 -20.86 23.20
N PRO A 146 12.50 -21.24 23.46
CA PRO A 146 12.92 -21.60 24.81
C PRO A 146 12.99 -20.32 25.66
N PRO A 147 12.51 -20.32 26.93
CA PRO A 147 12.71 -19.20 27.83
C PRO A 147 14.21 -19.01 28.08
N GLY A 148 14.79 -17.94 27.51
CA GLY A 148 16.21 -17.57 27.68
C GLY A 148 17.09 -17.67 26.42
N ALA A 149 16.53 -17.97 25.23
CA ALA A 149 17.32 -18.02 24.00
C ALA A 149 17.78 -16.61 23.57
N ARG A 150 19.11 -16.41 23.50
CA ARG A 150 19.72 -15.25 22.83
C ARG A 150 19.29 -15.20 21.35
N PRO A 151 19.25 -14.02 20.71
CA PRO A 151 19.00 -13.90 19.29
C PRO A 151 19.90 -14.87 18.51
N ILE A 152 19.30 -15.68 17.66
CA ILE A 152 20.03 -16.66 16.86
C ILE A 152 20.79 -15.87 15.78
N PRO A 153 22.13 -15.95 15.68
CA PRO A 153 22.91 -15.14 14.75
C PRO A 153 22.55 -15.33 13.26
N GLN A 154 21.84 -16.41 12.92
CA GLN A 154 21.32 -16.66 11.58
C GLN A 154 20.20 -15.68 11.20
N THR A 155 19.25 -15.42 12.11
CA THR A 155 18.13 -14.51 11.85
C THR A 155 18.61 -13.08 11.59
N ASP A 156 19.61 -12.62 12.35
CA ASP A 156 20.19 -11.29 12.17
C ASP A 156 20.88 -11.16 10.80
N SER A 157 21.56 -12.22 10.36
CA SER A 157 22.22 -12.24 9.04
C SER A 157 21.22 -12.25 7.87
N GLU A 158 20.08 -12.93 8.02
CA GLU A 158 19.01 -12.93 7.01
C GLU A 158 18.28 -11.59 6.95
N LEU A 159 18.02 -10.97 8.11
CA LEU A 159 17.47 -9.63 8.19
C LEU A 159 18.41 -8.60 7.54
N HIS A 160 19.73 -8.71 7.77
CA HIS A 160 20.72 -7.85 7.12
C HIS A 160 20.72 -8.04 5.60
N ARG A 161 20.62 -9.28 5.12
CA ARG A 161 20.50 -9.57 3.68
C ARG A 161 19.21 -9.01 3.09
N LEU A 162 18.09 -9.08 3.82
CA LEU A 162 16.84 -8.50 3.35
C LEU A 162 16.93 -6.97 3.29
N ALA A 163 17.49 -6.33 4.32
CA ALA A 163 17.73 -4.89 4.34
C ALA A 163 18.63 -4.45 3.17
N GLN A 164 19.72 -5.17 2.91
CA GLN A 164 20.58 -4.91 1.75
C GLN A 164 19.84 -5.12 0.42
N SER A 165 19.00 -6.15 0.33
CA SER A 165 18.21 -6.40 -0.86
C SER A 165 17.22 -5.26 -1.13
N VAL A 166 16.50 -4.79 -0.12
CA VAL A 166 15.59 -3.64 -0.22
C VAL A 166 16.36 -2.38 -0.65
N GLN A 167 17.49 -2.09 0.00
CA GLN A 167 18.32 -0.92 -0.32
C GLN A 167 18.86 -0.96 -1.76
N HIS A 168 19.28 -2.14 -2.24
CA HIS A 168 19.70 -2.31 -3.64
C HIS A 168 18.56 -2.01 -4.62
N HIS A 169 17.32 -2.38 -4.27
CA HIS A 169 16.17 -2.08 -5.14
C HIS A 169 15.86 -0.59 -5.14
N GLU A 170 15.90 0.08 -3.99
CA GLU A 170 15.74 1.54 -3.90
C GLU A 170 16.79 2.29 -4.74
N GLN A 171 18.04 1.85 -4.70
CA GLN A 171 19.10 2.42 -5.52
C GLN A 171 18.82 2.23 -7.02
N ALA A 172 18.42 1.02 -7.44
CA ALA A 172 18.06 0.77 -8.82
C ALA A 172 16.88 1.65 -9.29
N PHE A 173 15.88 1.88 -8.43
CA PHE A 173 14.78 2.80 -8.73
C PHE A 173 15.24 4.26 -8.84
N ALA A 174 16.10 4.71 -7.93
CA ALA A 174 16.64 6.06 -7.96
C ALA A 174 17.44 6.31 -9.25
N GLU A 175 18.23 5.33 -9.68
CA GLU A 175 18.97 5.39 -10.96
C GLU A 175 18.04 5.41 -12.17
N LEU A 176 17.01 4.57 -12.20
CA LEU A 176 16.03 4.55 -13.29
C LEU A 176 15.29 5.90 -13.41
N ASN A 177 14.84 6.46 -12.28
CA ASN A 177 14.23 7.79 -12.24
C ASN A 177 15.20 8.91 -12.59
N ALA A 178 16.48 8.76 -12.29
CA ALA A 178 17.50 9.73 -12.69
C ALA A 178 17.74 9.67 -14.21
N LEU A 179 17.79 8.48 -14.79
CA LEU A 179 17.91 8.26 -16.24
C LEU A 179 16.68 8.77 -16.99
N GLU A 180 15.48 8.54 -16.47
CA GLU A 180 14.24 9.04 -17.07
C GLU A 180 14.18 10.58 -17.09
N ARG A 181 14.62 11.23 -15.99
CA ARG A 181 14.78 12.68 -15.93
C ARG A 181 15.87 13.20 -16.87
N ALA A 182 17.04 12.55 -16.90
CA ALA A 182 18.15 12.93 -17.77
C ALA A 182 17.80 12.81 -19.27
N ASN A 183 16.93 11.87 -19.63
CA ASN A 183 16.41 11.70 -20.99
C ASN A 183 15.22 12.62 -21.31
N GLY A 184 14.81 13.52 -20.41
CA GLY A 184 13.70 14.46 -20.62
C GLY A 184 12.32 13.80 -20.67
N LEU A 185 12.21 12.53 -20.28
CA LEU A 185 10.93 11.80 -20.24
C LEU A 185 10.10 12.17 -19.00
N GLY A 186 10.75 12.65 -17.93
CA GLY A 186 10.06 13.15 -16.72
C GLY A 186 9.34 14.48 -16.91
N ASP A 187 9.84 15.38 -17.76
CA ASP A 187 9.24 16.71 -17.99
C ASP A 187 8.03 16.67 -18.94
N LEU A 188 7.85 15.58 -19.69
CA LEU A 188 6.62 15.32 -20.46
C LEU A 188 5.39 15.13 -19.56
N GLU A 189 5.56 14.75 -18.28
CA GLU A 189 4.49 14.71 -17.29
C GLU A 189 4.11 16.10 -16.74
N ALA A 190 5.01 17.08 -16.79
CA ALA A 190 4.76 18.44 -16.28
C ALA A 190 4.06 19.35 -17.32
N LEU A 191 3.99 18.91 -18.58
CA LEU A 191 3.45 19.66 -19.72
C LEU A 191 2.05 19.19 -20.18
N LEU A 192 1.46 18.18 -19.54
CA LEU A 192 0.11 17.63 -19.82
C LEU A 192 -0.82 17.77 -18.60
#